data_AF-A0A939M2R3-F1
#
_entry.id   AF-A0A939M2R3-F1
#
_cell.length_a   1.000
_cell.length_b   1.000
_cell.length_c   1.000
_cell.angle_alpha   90.00
_cell.angle_beta   90.00
_cell.angle_gamma   90.00
#
_symmetry.space_group_name_H-M   'P 1'
#
loop_
_entity.id
_entity.type
_entity.pdbx_description
1 polymer ?
#
loop_
_entity_poly.entity_id
_entity_poly.type
_entity_poly.pdbx_seq_one_letter_code
_entity_poly.pdbx_strand_id
1 'polypeptide(L)' 'MARITIDQSASSIILFCQDCAVWHAFADDLAAAHDSAVAHENRTHPGTQEAAHARREWRRRARNAAATRR' A
#
# COMPACT_ATOMS: atom_id res chain seq x y z
N MET A 1 6.50 11.41 -8.23
CA MET A 1 5.31 10.92 -7.49
C MET A 1 5.28 9.42 -7.71
N ALA A 2 5.37 8.61 -6.65
CA ALA A 2 5.43 7.15 -6.78
C ALA A 2 4.02 6.57 -7.03
N ARG A 3 3.76 6.06 -8.24
CA ARG A 3 2.49 5.43 -8.59
C ARG A 3 2.56 3.94 -8.29
N ILE A 4 2.18 3.58 -7.07
CA ILE A 4 2.12 2.19 -6.60
C ILE A 4 0.66 1.74 -6.59
N THR A 5 0.38 0.66 -7.31
CA THR A 5 -0.94 0.02 -7.34
C THR A 5 -0.95 -1.20 -6.43
N ILE A 6 -2.03 -1.34 -5.66
CA ILE A 6 -2.34 -2.54 -4.88
C ILE A 6 -3.52 -3.22 -5.57
N ASP A 7 -3.26 -4.39 -6.17
CA ASP A 7 -4.29 -5.24 -6.77
C ASP A 7 -4.63 -6.37 -5.80
N GLN A 8 -5.92 -6.51 -5.49
CA GLN A 8 -6.43 -7.42 -4.47
C GLN A 8 -7.44 -8.40 -5.08
N SER A 9 -7.16 -9.69 -4.91
CA SER A 9 -8.11 -10.77 -5.15
C SER A 9 -8.61 -11.36 -3.82
N ALA A 10 -9.48 -12.38 -3.91
CA ALA A 10 -9.94 -13.10 -2.72
C ALA A 10 -8.82 -13.87 -2.00
N SER A 11 -7.70 -14.17 -2.67
CA SER A 11 -6.63 -15.04 -2.16
C SER A 11 -5.23 -14.44 -2.26
N SER A 12 -5.06 -13.28 -2.89
CA SER A 12 -3.74 -12.70 -3.14
C SER A 12 -3.79 -11.18 -3.18
N ILE A 13 -2.73 -10.53 -2.69
CA ILE A 13 -2.50 -9.11 -2.89
C ILE A 13 -1.16 -8.92 -3.59
N ILE A 14 -1.19 -8.26 -4.74
CA ILE A 14 -0.03 -7.97 -5.56
C ILE A 14 0.16 -6.46 -5.61
N LEU A 15 1.41 -6.03 -5.50
CA LEU A 15 1.81 -4.64 -5.61
C LEU A 15 2.73 -4.49 -6.82
N PHE A 16 2.57 -3.39 -7.54
CA PHE A 16 3.49 -3.00 -8.60
C PHE A 16 3.63 -1.49 -8.65
N CYS A 17 4.82 -1.01 -9.01
CA CYS A 17 5.10 0.41 -9.15
C CYS A 17 5.20 0.75 -10.64
N GLN A 18 4.36 1.66 -11.11
CA GLN A 18 4.32 2.07 -12.52
C GLN A 18 5.55 2.87 -12.95
N ASP A 19 6.29 3.42 -11.98
CA ASP A 19 7.49 4.23 -12.22
C ASP A 19 8.79 3.41 -12.06
N CYS A 20 8.68 2.13 -11.68
CA CYS A 20 9.82 1.22 -11.56
C CYS A 20 9.64 0.03 -12.49
N ALA A 21 10.56 -0.14 -13.44
CA ALA A 21 10.44 -1.16 -14.49
C ALA A 21 10.35 -2.62 -14.00
N VAL A 22 10.83 -2.91 -12.78
CA VAL A 22 11.00 -4.28 -12.28
C VAL A 22 10.42 -4.52 -10.89
N TRP A 23 9.80 -3.54 -10.26
CA TRP A 23 9.34 -3.72 -8.88
C TRP A 23 7.93 -4.31 -8.79
N HIS A 24 7.87 -5.50 -8.22
CA HIS A 24 6.64 -6.19 -7.84
C HIS A 24 6.79 -6.75 -6.43
N ALA A 25 5.71 -6.78 -5.66
CA ALA A 25 5.69 -7.40 -4.34
C ALA A 25 4.39 -8.17 -4.10
N PHE A 26 4.47 -9.15 -3.22
CA PHE A 26 3.32 -9.91 -2.73
C PHE A 26 3.06 -9.56 -1.27
N ALA A 27 1.81 -9.60 -0.85
CA ALA A 27 1.42 -9.44 0.55
C ALA A 27 0.24 -10.36 0.90
N ASP A 28 0.24 -10.84 2.16
CA ASP A 28 -0.83 -11.69 2.67
C ASP A 28 -2.09 -10.89 3.06
N ASP A 29 -1.90 -9.61 3.42
CA ASP A 29 -2.99 -8.72 3.79
C ASP A 29 -2.72 -7.26 3.34
N LEU A 30 -3.77 -6.42 3.43
CA LEU A 30 -3.68 -5.01 3.03
C LEU A 30 -2.74 -4.20 3.93
N ALA A 31 -2.52 -4.61 5.18
CA ALA A 31 -1.61 -3.91 6.08
C ALA A 31 -0.17 -4.09 5.60
N ALA A 32 0.23 -5.33 5.33
CA ALA A 32 1.52 -5.72 4.78
C ALA A 32 1.74 -5.10 3.39
N ALA A 33 0.69 -5.03 2.56
CA ALA A 33 0.74 -4.35 1.27
C ALA A 33 1.10 -2.87 1.43
N HIS A 34 0.39 -2.14 2.29
CA HIS A 34 0.70 -0.73 2.55
C HIS A 34 2.10 -0.52 3.14
N ASP A 35 2.56 -1.41 4.02
CA ASP A 35 3.91 -1.35 4.58
C ASP A 35 4.99 -1.57 3.49
N SER A 36 4.76 -2.52 2.58
CA SER A 36 5.63 -2.80 1.43
C SER A 36 5.70 -1.62 0.47
N ALA A 37 4.56 -1.00 0.15
CA ALA A 37 4.49 0.19 -0.70
C ALA A 37 5.29 1.37 -0.10
N VAL A 38 5.16 1.62 1.20
CA VAL A 38 5.92 2.68 1.90
C VAL A 38 7.42 2.38 1.91
N ALA A 39 7.80 1.12 2.15
CA ALA A 39 9.19 0.72 2.13
C ALA A 39 9.82 0.92 0.74
N HIS A 40 9.09 0.57 -0.32
CA HIS A 40 9.52 0.82 -1.69
C HIS A 40 9.63 2.31 -2.01
N GLU A 41 8.62 3.10 -1.63
CA GLU A 41 8.59 4.56 -1.80
C GLU A 41 9.83 5.20 -1.14
N ASN A 42 10.07 4.91 0.15
CA ASN A 42 11.18 5.51 0.88
C ASN A 42 12.56 5.16 0.31
N ARG A 43 12.72 3.97 -0.28
CA ARG A 43 14.00 3.51 -0.83
C ARG A 43 14.24 4.02 -2.25
N THR A 44 13.19 4.12 -3.06
CA THR A 44 13.31 4.28 -4.53
C THR A 44 12.82 5.63 -5.02
N HIS A 45 11.94 6.28 -4.26
CA HIS A 45 11.29 7.55 -4.60
C HIS A 45 11.49 8.57 -3.48
N PRO A 46 12.73 8.99 -3.20
CA PRO A 46 13.01 9.89 -2.08
C PRO A 46 12.26 11.22 -2.23
N GLY A 47 11.63 11.66 -1.15
CA GLY A 47 10.85 12.90 -1.10
C GLY A 47 9.38 12.75 -1.46
N THR A 48 8.92 11.60 -1.94
CA THR A 48 7.48 11.33 -2.09
C THR A 48 6.90 10.72 -0.82
N GLN A 49 5.62 10.95 -0.58
CA GLN A 49 4.90 10.47 0.61
C GLN A 49 3.50 9.94 0.29
N GLU A 50 3.28 9.58 -0.97
CA GLU A 50 1.99 9.13 -1.50
C GLU A 50 1.58 7.81 -0.85
N ALA A 51 2.49 6.83 -0.83
CA ALA A 51 2.23 5.53 -0.21
C ALA A 51 2.06 5.68 1.31
N ALA A 52 2.85 6.56 1.94
CA ALA A 52 2.72 6.88 3.35
C ALA A 52 1.36 7.52 3.68
N HIS A 53 0.87 8.41 2.82
CA HIS A 53 -0.44 9.02 2.95
C HIS A 53 -1.58 8.01 2.75
N ALA A 54 -1.51 7.20 1.69
CA ALA A 54 -2.48 6.14 1.40
C ALA A 54 -2.61 5.15 2.57
N ARG A 55 -1.49 4.75 3.19
CA ARG A 55 -1.49 3.90 4.39
C ARG A 55 -2.21 4.55 5.57
N ARG A 56 -2.00 5.84 5.82
CA ARG A 56 -2.68 6.58 6.91
C ARG A 56 -4.18 6.64 6.67
N GLU A 57 -4.61 6.96 5.45
CA GLU A 57 -6.02 6.98 5.05
C GLU A 57 -6.68 5.61 5.23
N TRP A 58 -6.02 4.54 4.77
CA TRP A 58 -6.49 3.18 4.94
C TRP A 58 -6.66 2.81 6.42
N ARG A 59 -5.65 3.09 7.27
CA ARG A 59 -5.76 2.86 8.72
C ARG A 59 -6.92 3.62 9.35
N ARG A 60 -7.16 4.86 8.94
CA ARG A 60 -8.32 5.63 9.41
C ARG A 60 -9.63 4.94 9.04
N ARG A 61 -9.78 4.51 7.79
CA ARG A 61 -10.99 3.80 7.31
C ARG A 61 -11.19 2.47 8.02
N ALA A 62 -10.13 1.68 8.20
CA ALA A 62 -10.18 0.39 8.89
C ALA A 62 -10.66 0.54 10.34
N ARG A 63 -10.16 1.56 11.07
CA ARG A 63 -10.64 1.87 12.43
C ARG A 63 -12.12 2.25 12.46
N ASN A 64 -12.56 3.09 11.52
CA ASN A 64 -13.95 3.51 11.47
C ASN A 64 -14.88 2.33 11.15
N ALA A 65 -14.50 1.46 10.21
CA ALA A 65 -15.25 0.25 9.88
C ALA A 65 -15.37 -0.73 11.07
N ALA A 66 -14.31 -0.83 11.88
CA ALA A 66 -14.35 -1.63 13.10
C ALA A 66 -15.27 -1.02 14.17
N ALA A 67 -15.32 0.31 14.29
CA ALA A 67 -16.18 1.01 15.23
C ALA A 67 -17.68 0.88 14.89
N THR A 68 -18.04 0.86 13.59
CA THR A 68 -19.44 0.72 13.14
C THR A 68 -20.00 -0.70 13.29
N ARG A 69 -19.15 -1.71 13.48
CA ARG A 69 -19.56 -3.12 13.66
C ARG A 69 -19.85 -3.51 15.12
N ARG A 70 -19.77 -2.56 16.06
CA ARG A 70 -20.15 -2.72 17.47
C ARG A 70 -21.47 -2.03 17.75
#